data_AF-A0A947RL53-F1
#
_entry.id   AF-A0A947RL53-F1
#
_cell.length_a   1.000
_cell.length_b   1.000
_cell.length_c   1.000
_cell.angle_alpha   90.00
_cell.angle_beta   90.00
_cell.angle_gamma   90.00
#
_symmetry.space_group_name_H-M   'P 1'
#
loop_
_entity.id
_entity.type
_entity.pdbx_description
1 polymer ?
#
loop_
_entity_poly.entity_id
_entity_poly.type
_entity_poly.pdbx_seq_one_letter_code
_entity_poly.pdbx_strand_id
1 'polypeptide(L)' 'MVEIHAIGAGAVNQTIKAISIARRLVEHDEASIKVIPGFMELSINSEQKNGHSLHRRKIVRIWVRLPHVDTS' A
#
# COMPACT_ATOMS: atom_id res chain seq x y z
N MET A 1 2.60 -12.31 2.10
CA MET A 1 2.91 -10.89 2.40
C MET A 1 2.27 -10.06 1.31
N VAL A 2 1.68 -8.91 1.64
CA VAL A 2 1.00 -8.02 0.67
C VAL A 2 1.69 -6.67 0.70
N GLU A 3 1.86 -6.06 -0.47
CA GLU A 3 2.45 -4.72 -0.62
C GLU A 3 1.44 -3.79 -1.30
N ILE A 4 1.27 -2.59 -0.76
CA ILE A 4 0.33 -1.60 -1.28
C ILE A 4 1.09 -0.32 -1.63
N HIS A 5 0.85 0.20 -2.84
CA HIS A 5 1.39 1.50 -3.29
C HIS A 5 0.26 2.51 -3.40
N ALA A 6 0.35 3.59 -2.63
CA ALA A 6 -0.62 4.67 -2.63
C ALA A 6 0.04 5.98 -3.09
N ILE A 7 -0.54 6.62 -4.11
CA ILE A 7 0.00 7.85 -4.72
C ILE A 7 -0.84 9.05 -4.32
N GLY A 8 -0.22 10.01 -3.63
CA GLY A 8 -0.89 11.23 -3.17
C GLY A 8 -1.68 11.07 -1.86
N ALA A 9 -1.88 12.18 -1.16
CA ALA A 9 -2.42 12.20 0.20
C ALA A 9 -3.81 11.54 0.34
N GLY A 10 -4.69 11.72 -0.66
CA GLY A 10 -6.02 11.11 -0.67
C GLY A 10 -5.97 9.59 -0.72
N ALA A 11 -5.17 9.03 -1.63
CA ALA A 11 -5.01 7.58 -1.75
C ALA A 11 -4.42 6.97 -0.47
N VAL A 12 -3.40 7.62 0.10
CA VAL A 12 -2.77 7.17 1.36
C VAL A 12 -3.78 7.12 2.50
N ASN A 13 -4.59 8.17 2.67
CA ASN A 13 -5.63 8.22 3.69
C ASN A 13 -6.64 7.06 3.54
N GLN A 14 -7.06 6.78 2.30
CA GLN A 14 -7.98 5.67 2.03
C GLN A 14 -7.33 4.32 2.30
N THR A 15 -6.06 4.13 1.94
CA THR A 15 -5.33 2.89 2.22
C THR A 15 -5.23 2.63 3.72
N ILE A 16 -4.88 3.64 4.52
CA ILE A 16 -4.80 3.48 5.99
C ILE A 16 -6.17 3.15 6.58
N LYS A 17 -7.25 3.82 6.15
CA LYS A 17 -8.62 3.52 6.60
C LYS A 17 -9.02 2.07 6.28
N ALA A 18 -8.76 1.60 5.06
CA ALA A 18 -9.08 0.23 4.66
C ALA A 18 -8.31 -0.80 5.50
N ILE A 19 -7.04 -0.55 5.78
CA ILE A 19 -6.21 -1.39 6.66
C ILE A 19 -6.76 -1.42 8.09
N SER A 20 -7.19 -0.28 8.64
CA SER A 20 -7.81 -0.22 9.96
C SER A 20 -9.10 -1.05 10.04
N ILE A 21 -9.93 -0.99 9.00
CA ILE A 21 -11.14 -1.82 8.92
C ILE A 21 -10.78 -3.30 8.84
N ALA A 22 -9.86 -3.68 7.94
CA ALA A 22 -9.43 -5.07 7.79
C ALA A 22 -8.88 -5.66 9.10
N ARG A 23 -8.09 -4.87 9.86
CA ARG A 23 -7.58 -5.29 11.16
C ARG A 23 -8.69 -5.57 12.17
N ARG A 24 -9.76 -4.77 12.17
CA ARG A 24 -10.91 -4.98 13.07
C ARG A 24 -11.74 -6.20 12.65
N LEU A 25 -11.81 -6.51 11.37
CA LEU A 25 -12.56 -7.68 10.88
C LEU A 25 -11.91 -9.00 11.28
N VAL A 26 -10.57 -9.06 11.31
CA VAL A 26 -9.83 -10.29 11.64
C VAL A 26 -9.48 -10.41 13.13
N GLU A 27 -9.85 -9.43 13.95
CA GLU A 27 -9.54 -9.40 15.40
C GLU A 27 -10.18 -10.56 16.16
N HIS A 28 -11.33 -11.05 15.70
CA HIS A 28 -12.04 -12.19 16.29
C HIS A 28 -11.41 -13.55 15.94
N ASP A 29 -10.62 -13.64 14.88
CA ASP A 29 -10.03 -14.90 14.39
C ASP A 29 -8.61 -15.14 14.93
N GLU A 30 -8.24 -14.47 16.04
CA GLU A 30 -6.86 -14.41 16.60
C GLU A 30 -5.79 -13.98 15.58
N ALA A 31 -6.24 -13.42 14.46
CA ALA A 31 -5.44 -13.06 13.31
C ALA A 31 -4.88 -11.63 13.48
N SER A 32 -3.56 -11.48 13.47
CA SER A 32 -2.91 -10.16 13.58
C SER A 32 -2.39 -9.64 12.24
N ILE A 33 -2.87 -8.46 11.84
CA ILE A 33 -2.32 -7.71 10.69
C ILE A 33 -1.25 -6.75 11.18
N LYS A 34 -0.02 -6.87 10.66
CA LYS A 34 1.08 -5.93 10.92
C LYS A 34 1.34 -5.06 9.69
N VAL A 35 1.57 -3.77 9.92
CA VAL A 35 1.66 -2.76 8.88
C VAL A 35 2.93 -1.94 9.08
N ILE A 36 3.75 -1.80 8.02
CA ILE A 36 4.96 -0.98 8.04
C ILE A 36 4.87 0.01 6.87
N PRO A 37 4.65 1.32 7.14
CA PRO A 37 4.66 2.35 6.11
C PRO A 37 6.09 2.78 5.77
N GLY A 38 6.32 3.13 4.51
CA GLY A 38 7.56 3.69 4.00
C GLY A 38 7.31 4.63 2.83
N PHE A 39 8.19 5.60 2.62
CA PHE A 39 8.13 6.52 1.49
C PHE A 39 9.05 6.05 0.36
N MET A 40 8.60 6.18 -0.88
CA MET A 40 9.41 5.89 -2.06
C MET A 40 9.10 6.91 -3.17
N GLU A 41 10.09 7.24 -3.97
CA GLU A 41 9.91 8.05 -5.17
C GLU A 41 9.78 7.13 -6.39
N LEU A 42 8.69 7.26 -7.14
CA LEU A 42 8.51 6.58 -8.42
C LEU A 42 8.74 7.56 -9.56
N SER A 43 9.67 7.20 -10.43
CA SER A 43 9.90 7.83 -11.72
C SER A 43 9.04 7.11 -12.75
N ILE A 44 7.99 7.76 -13.24
CA ILE A 44 7.14 7.21 -14.29
C ILE A 44 7.58 7.86 -15.61
N ASN A 45 8.15 7.06 -16.50
CA ASN A 45 8.37 7.45 -17.88
C ASN A 45 7.05 7.32 -18.64
N SER A 46 6.40 8.45 -18.94
CA SER A 46 5.27 8.45 -19.87
C SER A 46 5.81 8.68 -21.28
N GLU A 47 5.70 7.69 -22.17
CA GLU A 47 5.87 7.90 -23.62
C GLU A 47 4.69 8.75 -24.13
N GLN A 48 4.85 10.07 -24.10
CA GLN A 48 4.00 10.97 -24.87
C GLN A 48 4.57 11.06 -26.28
N LYS A 49 3.70 11.01 -27.29
CA LYS A 49 4.05 10.84 -28.72
C LYS A 49 5.07 11.84 -29.31
N ASN A 50 5.55 12.87 -28.61
CA ASN A 50 6.50 13.85 -29.14
C ASN A 50 7.52 14.40 -28.11
N GLY A 51 7.90 13.65 -27.06
CA GLY A 51 8.98 14.06 -26.16
C GLY A 51 8.99 13.33 -24.82
N HIS A 52 10.17 12.90 -24.36
CA HIS A 52 10.34 12.21 -23.09
C HIS A 52 10.10 13.17 -21.92
N SER A 53 8.95 13.06 -21.25
CA SER A 53 8.65 13.81 -20.03
C SER A 53 8.71 12.89 -18.81
N LEU A 54 9.71 13.12 -17.94
CA LEU A 54 9.91 12.37 -16.71
C LEU A 54 9.09 12.98 -15.57
N HIS A 55 8.10 12.23 -15.07
CA HIS A 55 7.30 12.66 -13.93
C HIS A 55 7.76 11.92 -12.65
N ARG A 56 8.25 12.67 -11.66
CA ARG A 56 8.57 12.16 -10.32
C ARG A 56 7.34 12.28 -9.42
N ARG A 57 6.85 11.15 -8.91
CA ARG A 57 5.76 11.12 -7.92
C ARG A 57 6.26 10.49 -6.63
N LYS A 58 6.01 11.17 -5.50
CA LYS A 58 6.18 10.58 -4.17
C LYS A 58 5.03 9.63 -3.91
N ILE A 59 5.35 8.40 -3.54
CA ILE A 59 4.39 7.36 -3.21
C ILE A 59 4.66 6.84 -1.80
N VAL A 60 3.61 6.34 -1.16
CA VAL A 60 3.73 5.60 0.10
C VAL A 60 3.62 4.12 -0.23
N ARG A 61 4.64 3.38 0.19
CA ARG A 61 4.70 1.93 0.15
C ARG A 61 4.30 1.41 1.53
N ILE A 62 3.36 0.48 1.58
CA ILE A 62 2.88 -0.10 2.83
C ILE A 62 3.03 -1.62 2.74
N TRP A 63 3.84 -2.18 3.64
CA TRP A 63 3.99 -3.62 3.79
C TRP A 63 2.97 -4.14 4.78
N VAL A 64 2.23 -5.17 4.38
CA VAL A 64 1.22 -5.82 5.20
C VAL A 64 1.61 -7.29 5.37
N ARG A 65 1.85 -7.68 6.63
CA ARG A 65 1.99 -9.08 7.01
C ARG A 65 0.64 -9.59 7.44
N LEU A 66 0.13 -10.56 6.69
CA LEU A 66 -1.10 -11.28 7.01
C LEU A 66 -0.82 -12.32 8.11
N PRO A 67 -1.84 -12.67 8.90
CA PRO A 67 -1.74 -13.76 9.86
C PRO A 67 -1.44 -15.08 9.14
N HIS A 68 -0.70 -15.95 9.80
CA HIS A 68 -0.53 -17.32 9.33
C HIS A 68 -1.85 -18.03 9.64
N VAL A 69 -2.66 -18.30 8.62
CA VAL A 69 -3.77 -19.23 8.75
C VAL A 69 -3.15 -20.61 8.64
N ASP A 70 -2.99 -21.32 9.76
CA ASP A 70 -2.74 -22.76 9.70
C ASP A 70 -3.99 -23.41 9.11
N THR A 71 -3.98 -23.60 7.80
CA THR A 71 -4.91 -24.50 7.13
C THR A 71 -4.51 -25.92 7.53
N SER A 72 -5.06 -26.40 8.64
CA SER A 72 -5.11 -27.82 9.00
C SER A 72 -6.04 -28.57 8.05
#